data_AF-M1EFN2-F1
#
_entry.id   AF-M1EFN2-F1
#
_cell.length_a   1.000
_cell.length_b   1.000
_cell.length_c   1.000
_cell.angle_alpha   90.00
_cell.angle_beta   90.00
_cell.angle_gamma   90.00
#
_symmetry.space_group_name_H-M   'P 1'
#
loop_
_entity.id
_entity.type
_entity.pdbx_description
1 polymer ?
#
loop_
_entity_poly.entity_id
_entity_poly.type
_entity_poly.pdbx_seq_one_letter_code
_entity_poly.pdbx_strand_id
1 'polypeptide(L)'
;KAALQVTEVLETILSRCLGPEGRQVLCTKPTGEVLISRSGGCLLEALHLEHPIARMVVACVSSHLRRTGDGAKTFIILLCHLLRGLHTVIDKEQDSLISKNIQTHRRHWKNCCQWKFISQALLTFQTQILDYIMDHYLSKHFLTIFSSSTEERTLCRSSLELLLEAYF
;
A
#
# COMPACT_ATOMS: atom_id res chain seq x y z
N LYS A 1 15.68 -4.82 -6.03
CA LYS A 1 16.03 -3.44 -6.44
C LYS A 1 14.97 -2.81 -7.38
N ALA A 2 14.65 -3.41 -8.52
CA ALA A 2 13.65 -2.84 -9.46
C ALA A 2 12.27 -2.57 -8.82
N ALA A 3 11.77 -3.50 -8.00
CA ALA A 3 10.49 -3.31 -7.30
C ALA A 3 10.50 -2.10 -6.36
N LEU A 4 11.59 -1.91 -5.61
CA LEU A 4 11.76 -0.77 -4.73
C LEU A 4 11.73 0.55 -5.53
N GLN A 5 12.54 0.65 -6.59
CA GLN A 5 12.58 1.86 -7.43
C GLN A 5 11.21 2.22 -8.02
N VAL A 6 10.47 1.21 -8.51
CA VAL A 6 9.10 1.41 -9.01
C VAL A 6 8.18 1.95 -7.93
N THR A 7 8.19 1.35 -6.73
CA THR A 7 7.33 1.80 -5.63
C THR A 7 7.72 3.17 -5.10
N GLU A 8 9.01 3.54 -5.14
CA GLU A 8 9.48 4.87 -4.76
C GLU A 8 8.94 5.93 -5.71
N VAL A 9 8.97 5.68 -7.02
CA VAL A 9 8.37 6.61 -8.00
C VAL A 9 6.88 6.77 -7.74
N LEU A 10 6.12 5.69 -7.55
CA LEU A 10 4.68 5.76 -7.26
C LEU A 10 4.39 6.49 -5.92
N GLU A 11 5.19 6.23 -4.90
CA GLU A 11 5.10 6.90 -3.60
C GLU A 11 5.32 8.42 -3.72
N THR A 12 6.31 8.86 -4.51
CA THR A 12 6.57 10.31 -4.68
C THR A 12 5.39 11.06 -5.29
N ILE A 13 4.60 10.39 -6.14
CA ILE A 13 3.38 10.94 -6.73
C ILE A 13 2.29 11.02 -5.65
N LEU A 14 2.03 9.91 -4.97
CA LEU A 14 0.87 9.75 -4.08
C LEU A 14 1.04 10.39 -2.70
N SER A 15 2.27 10.54 -2.21
CA SER A 15 2.55 11.19 -0.92
C SER A 15 2.11 12.66 -0.90
N ARG A 16 2.08 13.33 -2.06
CA ARG A 16 1.65 14.73 -2.18
C ARG A 16 0.16 14.93 -1.95
N CYS A 17 -0.65 13.90 -2.19
CA CYS A 17 -2.11 13.93 -2.05
C CYS A 17 -2.62 13.10 -0.85
N LEU A 18 -1.75 12.72 0.08
CA LEU A 18 -2.15 11.98 1.28
C LEU A 18 -2.73 12.92 2.35
N GLY A 19 -3.87 12.53 2.93
CA GLY A 19 -4.51 13.23 4.04
C GLY A 19 -5.43 14.39 3.62
N PRO A 20 -6.10 15.04 4.59
CA PRO A 20 -7.06 16.12 4.32
C PRO A 20 -6.41 17.35 3.68
N GLU A 21 -5.18 17.66 4.07
CA GLU A 21 -4.36 18.75 3.52
C GLU A 21 -3.55 18.31 2.27
N GLY A 22 -3.85 17.14 1.72
CA GLY A 22 -3.23 16.61 0.51
C GLY A 22 -3.50 17.51 -0.68
N ARG A 23 -2.45 17.83 -1.44
CA ARG A 23 -2.53 18.68 -2.63
C ARG A 23 -3.05 17.90 -3.84
N GLN A 24 -3.69 18.60 -4.78
CA GLN A 24 -4.02 18.03 -6.08
C GLN A 24 -2.75 17.71 -6.86
N VAL A 25 -2.77 16.59 -7.57
CA VAL A 25 -1.74 16.18 -8.52
C VAL A 25 -2.29 16.36 -9.92
N LEU A 26 -1.51 17.02 -10.77
CA LEU A 26 -1.77 17.14 -12.19
C LEU A 26 -1.01 16.03 -12.92
N CYS A 27 -1.74 15.25 -13.71
CA CYS A 27 -1.20 14.18 -14.55
C CYS A 27 -1.66 14.40 -15.98
N THR A 28 -0.78 14.19 -16.95
CA THR A 28 -1.11 14.26 -18.37
C THR A 28 -1.05 12.85 -18.95
N LYS A 29 -2.17 12.40 -19.52
CA LYS A 29 -2.25 11.10 -20.19
C LYS A 29 -1.49 11.14 -21.52
N PRO A 30 -1.06 10.00 -22.07
CA PRO A 30 -0.44 9.94 -23.39
C PRO A 30 -1.31 10.51 -24.53
N THR A 31 -2.62 10.56 -24.34
CA THR A 31 -3.58 11.16 -25.27
C THR A 31 -3.53 12.70 -25.30
N GLY A 32 -2.80 13.33 -24.36
CA GLY A 32 -2.78 14.78 -24.15
C GLY A 32 -3.86 15.29 -23.19
N GLU A 33 -4.74 14.42 -22.68
CA GLU A 33 -5.75 14.77 -21.68
C GLU A 33 -5.08 15.07 -20.33
N VAL A 34 -5.50 16.17 -19.69
CA VAL A 34 -5.01 16.58 -18.37
C VAL A 34 -6.01 16.14 -17.30
N LEU A 35 -5.54 15.38 -16.32
CA LEU A 35 -6.27 14.98 -15.12
C LEU A 35 -5.71 15.74 -13.92
N ILE A 36 -6.57 16.42 -13.16
CA ILE A 36 -6.23 17.03 -11.88
C ILE A 36 -7.01 16.29 -10.80
N SER A 37 -6.34 15.58 -9.90
CA SER A 37 -7.02 14.76 -8.89
C SER A 37 -6.23 14.64 -7.58
N ARG A 38 -6.95 14.37 -6.49
CA ARG A 38 -6.40 13.92 -5.20
C ARG A 38 -6.59 12.41 -4.97
N SER A 39 -7.42 11.75 -5.78
CA SER A 39 -7.69 10.32 -5.63
C SER A 39 -6.50 9.50 -6.13
N GLY A 40 -5.92 8.72 -5.23
CA GLY A 40 -4.79 7.85 -5.56
C GLY A 40 -5.17 6.78 -6.60
N GLY A 41 -6.41 6.29 -6.57
CA GLY A 41 -6.91 5.33 -7.57
C GLY A 41 -6.94 5.93 -8.98
N CYS A 42 -7.62 7.07 -9.13
CA CYS A 42 -7.71 7.76 -10.42
C CYS A 42 -6.34 8.17 -10.97
N LEU A 43 -5.44 8.64 -10.09
CA LEU A 43 -4.06 8.99 -10.49
C LEU A 43 -3.31 7.78 -11.02
N LEU A 44 -3.33 6.65 -10.30
CA LEU A 44 -2.62 5.43 -10.72
C LEU A 44 -3.16 4.84 -12.02
N GLU A 45 -4.47 4.91 -12.25
CA GLU A 45 -5.11 4.45 -13.48
C GLU A 45 -4.78 5.33 -14.69
N ALA A 46 -4.53 6.62 -14.48
CA ALA A 46 -4.17 7.56 -15.54
C ALA A 46 -2.69 7.44 -15.96
N LEU A 47 -1.82 6.83 -15.14
CA LEU A 47 -0.40 6.69 -15.46
C LEU A 47 -0.17 5.68 -16.58
N HIS A 48 0.68 6.04 -17.53
CA HIS A 48 1.19 5.09 -18.52
C HIS A 48 2.36 4.29 -17.95
N LEU A 49 2.14 3.01 -17.68
CA LEU A 49 3.10 2.14 -16.98
C LEU A 49 3.80 1.16 -17.93
N GLU A 50 5.01 1.49 -18.34
CA GLU A 50 5.84 0.62 -19.19
C GLU A 50 6.40 -0.60 -18.42
N HIS A 51 6.78 -0.40 -17.16
CA HIS A 51 7.45 -1.44 -16.37
C HIS A 51 6.46 -2.51 -15.87
N PRO A 52 6.74 -3.82 -16.05
CA PRO A 52 5.80 -4.88 -15.68
C PRO A 52 5.50 -4.92 -14.17
N ILE A 53 6.50 -4.63 -13.32
CA ILE A 53 6.29 -4.54 -11.86
C ILE A 53 5.35 -3.38 -11.51
N ALA A 54 5.42 -2.26 -12.24
CA ALA A 54 4.53 -1.13 -11.97
C ALA A 54 3.07 -1.50 -12.26
N ARG A 55 2.83 -2.16 -13.41
CA ARG A 55 1.50 -2.70 -13.75
C ARG A 55 1.00 -3.69 -12.71
N MET A 56 1.85 -4.60 -12.25
CA MET A 56 1.51 -5.56 -11.21
C MET A 56 1.12 -4.86 -9.91
N VAL A 57 1.92 -3.89 -9.45
CA VAL A 57 1.65 -3.12 -8.23
C VAL A 57 0.33 -2.36 -8.35
N VAL A 58 0.08 -1.67 -9.47
CA VAL A 58 -1.20 -0.97 -9.69
C VAL A 58 -2.38 -1.93 -9.75
N ALA A 59 -2.24 -3.11 -10.37
CA ALA A 59 -3.28 -4.13 -10.35
C ALA A 59 -3.61 -4.62 -8.92
N CYS A 60 -2.60 -4.77 -8.06
CA CYS A 60 -2.81 -5.07 -6.64
C CYS A 60 -3.58 -3.94 -5.93
N VAL A 61 -3.21 -2.68 -6.19
CA VAL A 61 -3.92 -1.52 -5.63
C VAL A 61 -5.36 -1.44 -6.13
N SER A 62 -5.63 -1.64 -7.42
CA SER A 62 -6.99 -1.68 -7.95
C SER A 62 -7.81 -2.80 -7.31
N SER A 63 -7.21 -3.97 -7.06
CA SER A 63 -7.89 -5.04 -6.34
C SER A 63 -8.18 -4.70 -4.88
N HIS A 64 -7.28 -3.96 -4.21
CA HIS A 64 -7.49 -3.46 -2.86
C HIS A 64 -8.66 -2.47 -2.84
N LEU A 65 -8.63 -1.45 -3.71
CA LEU A 65 -9.69 -0.45 -3.85
C LEU A 65 -11.06 -1.06 -4.11
N ARG A 66 -11.17 -2.09 -4.97
CA ARG A 66 -12.46 -2.78 -5.18
C ARG A 66 -13.06 -3.39 -3.91
N ARG A 67 -12.23 -3.74 -2.92
CA ARG A 67 -12.67 -4.34 -1.65
C ARG A 67 -12.89 -3.29 -0.56
N THR A 68 -12.06 -2.25 -0.53
CA THR A 68 -12.00 -1.29 0.59
C THR A 68 -12.57 0.08 0.28
N GLY A 69 -12.75 0.44 -0.99
CA GLY A 69 -13.20 1.76 -1.44
C GLY A 69 -12.13 2.86 -1.39
N ASP A 70 -11.18 2.78 -0.46
CA ASP A 70 -10.03 3.69 -0.36
C ASP A 70 -8.76 2.91 0.10
N GLY A 71 -7.67 3.62 0.39
CA GLY A 71 -6.42 3.05 0.91
C GLY A 71 -5.32 2.93 -0.13
N ALA A 72 -5.55 3.30 -1.39
CA ALA A 72 -4.54 3.20 -2.45
C ALA A 72 -3.22 3.92 -2.12
N LYS A 73 -3.32 5.13 -1.57
CA LYS A 73 -2.17 5.97 -1.21
C LYS A 73 -1.36 5.29 -0.09
N THR A 74 -2.06 4.94 0.99
CA THR A 74 -1.47 4.24 2.15
C THR A 74 -0.86 2.90 1.76
N PHE A 75 -1.52 2.13 0.89
CA PHE A 75 -1.03 0.85 0.39
C PHE A 75 0.35 1.00 -0.27
N ILE A 76 0.49 1.96 -1.20
CA ILE A 76 1.76 2.18 -1.91
C ILE A 76 2.85 2.67 -0.96
N ILE A 77 2.54 3.62 -0.07
CA ILE A 77 3.50 4.16 0.90
C ILE A 77 4.00 3.05 1.84
N LEU A 78 3.09 2.24 2.38
CA LEU A 78 3.45 1.10 3.24
C LEU A 78 4.30 0.08 2.49
N LEU A 79 3.91 -0.27 1.26
CA LEU A 79 4.68 -1.21 0.43
C LEU A 79 6.10 -0.68 0.16
N CYS A 80 6.23 0.60 -0.18
CA CYS A 80 7.53 1.25 -0.40
C CYS A 80 8.40 1.17 0.86
N HIS A 81 7.86 1.56 2.02
CA HIS A 81 8.57 1.49 3.29
C HIS A 81 8.99 0.08 3.68
N LEU A 82 8.12 -0.92 3.48
CA LEU A 82 8.47 -2.33 3.71
C LEU A 82 9.63 -2.76 2.80
N LEU A 83 9.58 -2.44 1.51
CA LEU A 83 10.65 -2.78 0.57
C LEU A 83 11.98 -2.08 0.91
N ARG A 84 11.94 -0.83 1.38
CA ARG A 84 13.13 -0.13 1.91
C ARG A 84 13.71 -0.85 3.11
N GLY A 85 12.86 -1.20 4.08
CA GLY A 85 13.27 -1.96 5.26
C GLY A 85 13.95 -3.27 4.89
N LEU A 86 13.34 -4.05 3.99
CA LEU A 86 13.91 -5.31 3.51
C LEU A 86 15.25 -5.11 2.78
N HIS A 87 15.36 -4.07 1.96
CA HIS A 87 16.62 -3.76 1.26
C HIS A 87 17.75 -3.45 2.26
N THR A 88 17.48 -2.65 3.29
CA THR A 88 18.49 -2.31 4.31
C THR A 88 18.96 -3.54 5.11
N VAL A 89 18.09 -4.52 5.36
CA VAL A 89 18.46 -5.76 6.04
C VAL A 89 19.37 -6.61 5.17
N ILE A 90 19.06 -6.72 3.88
CA ILE A 90 19.84 -7.49 2.90
C ILE A 90 21.23 -6.85 2.71
N ASP A 91 21.32 -5.53 2.55
CA ASP A 91 22.60 -4.84 2.34
C ASP A 91 23.53 -4.99 3.56
N LYS A 92 22.99 -4.78 4.78
CA LYS A 92 23.76 -4.97 6.02
C LYS A 92 24.31 -6.39 6.18
N GLU A 93 23.53 -7.38 5.76
CA GLU A 93 24.00 -8.76 5.79
C GLU A 93 25.13 -8.98 4.77
N GLN A 94 24.99 -8.47 3.55
CA GLN A 94 26.01 -8.57 2.51
C GLN A 94 27.34 -7.94 2.95
N ASP A 95 27.31 -6.78 3.59
CA ASP A 95 28.52 -6.11 4.12
C ASP A 95 29.19 -6.93 5.24
N SER A 96 28.40 -7.57 6.11
CA SER A 96 28.91 -8.49 7.15
C SER A 96 29.52 -9.77 6.56
N LEU A 97 29.06 -10.18 5.38
CA LEU A 97 29.49 -11.40 4.67
C LEU A 97 30.77 -11.20 3.85
N ILE A 98 31.02 -9.99 3.32
CA ILE A 98 32.29 -9.67 2.63
C ILE A 98 33.47 -9.77 3.60
N SER A 99 33.26 -9.50 4.90
CA SER A 99 34.27 -9.69 5.94
C SER A 99 34.58 -11.16 6.28
N LYS A 100 33.76 -12.14 5.83
CA LYS A 100 33.91 -13.57 6.15
C LYS A 100 33.92 -14.39 4.87
N ASN A 101 34.97 -14.23 4.07
CA ASN A 101 35.23 -15.14 2.97
C ASN A 101 35.56 -16.54 3.52
N ILE A 102 34.61 -17.48 3.39
CA ILE A 102 34.75 -18.89 2.95
C ILE A 102 33.35 -19.53 2.99
N GLN A 103 33.01 -20.31 1.94
CA GLN A 103 31.81 -21.15 1.70
C GLN A 103 30.72 -20.57 0.79
N THR A 104 30.98 -20.74 -0.51
CA THR A 104 30.08 -20.48 -1.63
C THR A 104 28.91 -21.47 -1.76
N HIS A 105 28.89 -22.60 -1.05
CA HIS A 105 27.79 -23.59 -1.12
C HIS A 105 26.63 -23.31 -0.14
N ARG A 106 26.79 -22.39 0.82
CA ARG A 106 25.77 -22.06 1.84
C ARG A 106 24.92 -20.82 1.50
N ARG A 107 25.10 -20.26 0.29
CA ARG A 107 24.47 -19.00 -0.16
C ARG A 107 22.99 -19.15 -0.54
N HIS A 108 22.60 -20.26 -1.16
CA HIS A 108 21.21 -20.47 -1.59
C HIS A 108 20.28 -20.84 -0.41
N TRP A 109 20.77 -21.65 0.53
CA TRP A 109 19.96 -22.15 1.65
C TRP A 109 19.64 -21.07 2.70
N LYS A 110 20.60 -20.19 2.99
CA LYS A 110 20.41 -19.08 3.96
C LYS A 110 19.39 -18.05 3.51
N ASN A 111 19.41 -17.68 2.22
CA ASN A 111 18.44 -16.74 1.65
C ASN A 111 17.01 -17.30 1.74
N CYS A 112 16.81 -18.60 1.48
CA CYS A 112 15.50 -19.24 1.62
C CYS A 112 14.96 -19.16 3.06
N CYS A 113 15.83 -19.41 4.06
CA CYS A 113 15.47 -19.28 5.47
C CYS A 113 15.12 -17.85 5.87
N GLN A 114 15.77 -16.84 5.31
CA GLN A 114 15.44 -15.44 5.59
C GLN A 114 14.12 -15.01 4.98
N TRP A 115 13.82 -15.37 3.73
CA TRP A 115 12.51 -15.07 3.14
C TRP A 115 11.39 -15.78 3.89
N LYS A 116 11.62 -17.00 4.38
CA LYS A 116 10.70 -17.67 5.31
C LYS A 116 10.53 -16.89 6.62
N PHE A 117 11.62 -16.39 7.21
CA PHE A 117 11.55 -15.59 8.43
C PHE A 117 10.81 -14.27 8.21
N ILE A 118 11.09 -13.55 7.12
CA ILE A 118 10.41 -12.30 6.75
C ILE A 118 8.92 -12.58 6.50
N SER A 119 8.62 -13.63 5.73
CA SER A 119 7.23 -14.04 5.48
C SER A 119 6.51 -14.38 6.78
N GLN A 120 7.17 -15.09 7.69
CA GLN A 120 6.61 -15.43 8.99
C GLN A 120 6.39 -14.17 9.83
N ALA A 121 7.35 -13.25 9.86
CA ALA A 121 7.25 -11.99 10.58
C ALA A 121 6.10 -11.11 10.03
N LEU A 122 5.92 -11.05 8.71
CA LEU A 122 4.80 -10.35 8.08
C LEU A 122 3.46 -11.00 8.43
N LEU A 123 3.38 -12.33 8.39
CA LEU A 123 2.18 -13.06 8.78
C LEU A 123 1.84 -12.85 10.26
N THR A 124 2.85 -12.88 11.13
CA THR A 124 2.71 -12.59 12.56
C THR A 124 2.27 -11.15 12.79
N PHE A 125 2.85 -10.16 12.08
CA PHE A 125 2.42 -8.77 12.17
C PHE A 125 0.96 -8.61 11.74
N GLN A 126 0.57 -9.19 10.61
CA GLN A 126 -0.81 -9.16 10.15
C GLN A 126 -1.76 -9.76 11.19
N THR A 127 -1.51 -10.99 11.63
CA THR A 127 -2.43 -11.73 12.50
C THR A 127 -2.47 -11.23 13.95
N GLN A 128 -1.33 -10.81 14.50
CA GLN A 128 -1.26 -10.46 15.93
C GLN A 128 -1.45 -8.97 16.19
N ILE A 129 -1.03 -8.11 15.26
CA ILE A 129 -1.05 -6.67 15.45
C ILE A 129 -2.17 -6.06 14.61
N LEU A 130 -2.15 -6.32 13.30
CA LEU A 130 -3.07 -5.62 12.39
C LEU A 130 -4.52 -6.06 12.60
N ASP A 131 -4.77 -7.37 12.65
CA ASP A 131 -6.11 -7.93 12.88
C ASP A 131 -6.63 -7.53 14.27
N TYR A 132 -5.77 -7.52 15.29
CA TYR A 132 -6.13 -7.04 16.64
C TYR A 132 -6.56 -5.56 16.62
N ILE A 133 -5.82 -4.69 15.92
CA ILE A 133 -6.17 -3.27 15.81
C ILE A 133 -7.50 -3.10 15.05
N MET A 134 -7.68 -3.84 13.95
CA MET A 134 -8.88 -3.80 13.13
C MET A 134 -10.12 -4.22 13.94
N ASP A 135 -10.03 -5.34 14.65
CA ASP A 135 -11.15 -5.90 15.39
C ASP A 135 -11.49 -5.09 16.64
N HIS A 136 -10.50 -4.62 17.39
CA HIS A 136 -10.78 -3.99 18.69
C HIS A 136 -10.96 -2.47 18.63
N TYR A 137 -10.26 -1.78 17.74
CA TYR A 137 -10.30 -0.32 17.68
C TYR A 137 -11.15 0.17 16.52
N LEU A 138 -10.89 -0.31 15.30
CA LEU A 138 -11.57 0.22 14.12
C LEU A 138 -13.02 -0.26 14.02
N SER A 139 -13.30 -1.55 14.21
CA SER A 139 -14.67 -2.10 14.09
C SER A 139 -15.65 -1.43 15.07
N LYS A 140 -15.21 -1.23 16.32
CA LYS A 140 -16.00 -0.62 17.38
C LYS A 140 -16.35 0.81 17.04
N HIS A 141 -15.39 1.63 16.62
CA HIS A 141 -15.63 3.03 16.27
C HIS A 141 -16.45 3.18 14.98
N PHE A 142 -16.19 2.35 13.96
CA PHE A 142 -16.95 2.38 12.70
C PHE A 142 -18.43 2.13 12.96
N LEU A 143 -18.77 1.04 13.66
CA LEU A 143 -20.16 0.74 14.00
C LEU A 143 -20.81 1.83 14.85
N THR A 144 -20.07 2.46 15.77
CA THR A 144 -20.60 3.52 16.65
C THR A 144 -20.91 4.81 15.88
N ILE A 145 -20.06 5.22 14.94
CA ILE A 145 -20.29 6.41 14.10
C ILE A 145 -21.59 6.26 13.29
N PHE A 146 -21.84 5.07 12.72
CA PHE A 146 -22.99 4.83 11.84
C PHE A 146 -24.25 4.30 12.56
N SER A 147 -24.18 3.98 13.85
CA SER A 147 -25.33 3.53 14.66
C SER A 147 -25.99 4.64 15.49
N SER A 148 -25.40 5.83 15.54
CA SER A 148 -25.92 6.94 16.37
C SER A 148 -27.10 7.71 15.77
N SER A 149 -27.59 7.38 14.56
CA SER A 149 -28.87 7.92 14.06
C SER A 149 -30.04 7.23 14.75
N THR A 150 -30.37 7.74 15.93
CA THR A 150 -31.60 7.46 16.67
C THR A 150 -32.78 8.05 15.90
N GLU A 151 -33.21 7.33 14.85
CA GLU A 151 -34.57 7.25 14.32
C GLU A 151 -34.52 6.43 13.01
N GLU A 152 -35.01 5.20 13.07
CA GLU A 152 -35.43 4.29 11.98
C GLU A 152 -35.12 4.70 10.52
N ARG A 153 -33.84 4.79 10.15
CA ARG A 153 -33.43 4.66 8.75
C ARG A 153 -32.25 3.71 8.70
N THR A 154 -32.51 2.50 8.23
CA THR A 154 -31.48 1.57 7.77
C THR A 154 -30.64 2.30 6.71
N LEU A 155 -29.42 2.71 7.08
CA LEU A 155 -28.47 3.30 6.14
C LEU A 155 -28.17 2.27 5.06
N CYS A 156 -28.80 2.44 3.89
CA CYS A 156 -28.55 1.59 2.74
C CYS A 156 -27.10 1.76 2.29
N ARG A 157 -26.45 0.66 1.91
CA ARG A 157 -25.07 0.64 1.41
C ARG A 157 -24.83 1.69 0.32
N SER A 158 -25.80 1.92 -0.56
CA SER A 158 -25.72 2.93 -1.61
C SER A 158 -25.66 4.36 -1.06
N SER A 159 -26.37 4.66 0.03
CA SER A 159 -26.32 5.98 0.69
C SER A 159 -24.99 6.23 1.38
N LEU A 160 -24.36 5.17 1.94
CA LEU A 160 -23.01 5.26 2.50
C LEU A 160 -21.95 5.41 1.41
N GLU A 161 -22.08 4.69 0.30
CA GLU A 161 -21.19 4.82 -0.86
C GLU A 161 -21.24 6.26 -1.41
N LEU A 162 -22.44 6.83 -1.61
CA LEU A 162 -22.60 8.23 -2.05
C LEU A 162 -22.05 9.26 -1.06
N LEU A 163 -22.23 9.03 0.25
CA LEU A 163 -21.72 9.94 1.26
C LEU A 163 -20.20 9.91 1.30
N LEU A 164 -19.59 8.72 1.25
CA LEU A 164 -18.14 8.58 1.24
C LEU A 164 -17.51 9.08 -0.07
N GLU A 165 -18.17 8.89 -1.22
CA GLU A 165 -17.75 9.44 -2.51
C GLU A 165 -17.71 10.98 -2.52
N ALA A 166 -18.50 11.65 -1.69
CA ALA A 166 -18.42 13.11 -1.54
C ALA A 166 -17.17 13.58 -0.76
N TYR A 167 -16.58 12.71 0.07
CA TYR A 167 -15.42 13.03 0.92
C TYR A 167 -14.10 12.44 0.40
N PHE A 168 -14.14 11.45 -0.49
CA PHE A 168 -12.98 10.67 -0.96
C PHE A 168 -12.93 10.56 -2.48
#